data_AF-A0A6A3W6N8-F1
#
_entry.id   AF-A0A6A3W6N8-F1
#
_cell.length_a   1.000
_cell.length_b   1.000
_cell.length_c   1.000
_cell.angle_alpha   90.00
_cell.angle_beta   90.00
_cell.angle_gamma   90.00
#
_symmetry.space_group_name_H-M   'P 1'
#
loop_
_entity.id
_entity.type
_entity.pdbx_description
1 polymer ?
#
loop_
_entity_poly.entity_id
_entity_poly.type
_entity_poly.pdbx_seq_one_letter_code
_entity_poly.pdbx_strand_id
1 'polypeptide(L)'
;MVPPPAAAPPRYFSFKDFLSEAEAATFFELPHTEQVAKVEQYLDFLGQQPESAQFTTSPKASISFARLREDPGKDEENRENSALDASILQSLLEGRTRSGFGAFGTEAGFLAQKRLSLAVAHAVEDIGHVYVVERNKRGEARPPVLNSRSFFFYWCHAEKQKLMDIREKLAAQDMPSERRRTYWQRIVIFVDRAMCEDCIRFAECFARFEKTLIYIQDPESVRVFPNPK
;
A
#
# COMPACT_ATOMS: atom_id res chain seq x y z
N MET A 1 13.02 -16.23 -47.82
CA MET A 1 12.50 -16.11 -46.44
C MET A 1 12.40 -14.63 -46.11
N VAL A 2 11.19 -14.12 -45.94
CA VAL A 2 10.96 -12.74 -45.47
C VAL A 2 11.11 -12.79 -43.94
N PRO A 3 11.95 -11.94 -43.32
CA PRO A 3 12.04 -11.89 -41.87
C PRO A 3 10.67 -11.49 -41.30
N PRO A 4 10.26 -12.05 -40.15
CA PRO A 4 9.01 -11.66 -39.52
C PRO A 4 9.01 -10.14 -39.28
N PRO A 5 7.87 -9.47 -39.47
CA PRO A 5 7.77 -8.04 -39.21
C PRO A 5 8.22 -7.77 -37.77
N ALA A 6 9.09 -6.77 -37.60
CA ALA A 6 9.53 -6.35 -36.27
C ALA A 6 8.28 -6.03 -35.43
N ALA A 7 8.14 -6.67 -34.27
CA ALA A 7 7.06 -6.36 -33.35
C ALA A 7 7.10 -4.86 -33.06
N ALA A 8 5.93 -4.19 -33.16
CA ALA A 8 5.83 -2.79 -32.82
C ALA A 8 6.36 -2.57 -31.40
N PRO A 9 7.14 -1.50 -31.13
CA PRO A 9 7.66 -1.25 -29.80
C PRO A 9 6.48 -1.15 -28.81
N PRO A 10 6.61 -1.70 -27.59
CA PRO A 10 5.55 -1.67 -26.60
C PRO A 10 5.10 -0.23 -26.36
N ARG A 11 3.80 0.00 -26.47
CA ARG A 11 3.21 1.33 -26.29
C ARG A 11 2.93 1.56 -24.82
N TYR A 12 3.77 2.35 -24.16
CA TYR A 12 3.55 2.75 -22.78
C TYR A 12 2.43 3.79 -22.71
N PHE A 13 1.36 3.48 -21.99
CA PHE A 13 0.33 4.45 -21.63
C PHE A 13 0.61 4.93 -20.22
N SER A 14 1.00 6.19 -20.04
CA SER A 14 1.06 6.77 -18.71
C SER A 14 -0.31 7.29 -18.26
N PHE A 15 -0.48 7.50 -16.96
CA PHE A 15 -1.72 8.10 -16.44
C PHE A 15 -1.94 9.49 -17.04
N LYS A 16 -0.86 10.27 -17.23
CA LYS A 16 -0.94 11.57 -17.89
C LYS A 16 -1.41 11.45 -19.34
N ASP A 17 -1.00 10.41 -20.07
CA ASP A 17 -1.43 10.19 -21.46
C ASP A 17 -2.88 9.70 -21.56
N PHE A 18 -3.42 9.14 -20.47
CA PHE A 18 -4.82 8.74 -20.37
C PHE A 18 -5.76 9.94 -20.13
N LEU A 19 -5.28 10.98 -19.45
CA LEU A 19 -6.04 12.18 -19.18
C LEU A 19 -6.03 13.14 -20.37
N SER A 20 -7.13 13.87 -20.57
CA SER A 20 -7.12 15.08 -21.39
C SER A 20 -6.25 16.18 -20.75
N GLU A 21 -5.84 17.17 -21.54
CA GLU A 21 -5.05 18.30 -21.04
C GLU A 21 -5.75 19.06 -19.90
N ALA A 22 -7.08 19.22 -20.01
CA ALA A 22 -7.90 19.85 -18.99
C ALA A 22 -7.95 19.02 -17.69
N GLU A 23 -8.20 17.71 -17.79
CA GLU A 23 -8.21 16.82 -16.62
C GLU A 23 -6.83 16.76 -15.95
N ALA A 24 -5.75 16.73 -16.73
CA ALA A 24 -4.40 16.73 -16.19
C ALA A 24 -4.06 18.03 -15.45
N ALA A 25 -4.60 19.17 -15.89
CA ALA A 25 -4.38 20.47 -15.25
C ALA A 25 -5.10 20.59 -13.90
N THR A 26 -6.29 20.01 -13.76
CA THR A 26 -7.13 20.16 -12.56
C THR A 26 -7.17 18.91 -11.67
N PHE A 27 -6.46 17.83 -12.02
CA PHE A 27 -6.56 16.54 -11.33
C PHE A 27 -6.38 16.64 -9.81
N PHE A 28 -5.38 17.37 -9.34
CA PHE A 28 -5.10 17.52 -7.90
C PHE A 28 -6.05 18.48 -7.18
N GLU A 29 -6.92 19.18 -7.91
CA GLU A 29 -7.98 20.03 -7.37
C GLU A 29 -9.29 19.25 -7.20
N LEU A 30 -9.41 18.07 -7.81
CA LEU A 30 -10.57 17.20 -7.67
C LEU A 30 -10.68 16.66 -6.23
N PRO A 31 -11.91 16.39 -5.75
CA PRO A 31 -12.12 15.59 -4.56
C PRO A 31 -11.36 14.26 -4.63
N HIS A 32 -10.87 13.75 -3.49
CA HIS A 32 -10.07 12.52 -3.47
C HIS A 32 -10.82 11.33 -4.06
N THR A 33 -12.11 11.19 -3.76
CA THR A 33 -12.98 10.15 -4.36
C THR A 33 -13.00 10.22 -5.89
N GLU A 34 -13.03 11.41 -6.49
CA GLU A 34 -12.96 11.60 -7.93
C GLU A 34 -11.57 11.30 -8.49
N GLN A 35 -10.51 11.67 -7.76
CA GLN A 35 -9.15 11.27 -8.10
C GLN A 35 -9.04 9.74 -8.18
N VAL A 36 -9.50 9.03 -7.13
CA VAL A 36 -9.52 7.56 -7.07
C VAL A 36 -10.33 6.96 -8.22
N ALA A 37 -11.54 7.47 -8.50
CA ALA A 37 -12.35 6.98 -9.62
C ALA A 37 -11.65 7.13 -10.97
N LYS A 38 -10.94 8.25 -11.19
CA LYS A 38 -10.14 8.45 -12.41
C LYS A 38 -8.95 7.50 -12.50
N VAL A 39 -8.33 7.20 -11.37
CA VAL A 39 -7.29 6.16 -11.29
C VAL A 39 -7.87 4.83 -11.74
N GLU A 40 -8.96 4.39 -11.13
CA GLU A 40 -9.59 3.11 -11.42
C GLU A 40 -9.91 2.95 -12.91
N GLN A 41 -10.49 3.98 -13.54
CA GLN A 41 -10.73 4.01 -14.99
C GLN A 41 -9.46 3.78 -15.81
N TYR A 42 -8.37 4.46 -15.44
CA TYR A 42 -7.07 4.25 -16.07
C TYR A 42 -6.56 2.81 -15.87
N LEU A 43 -6.72 2.25 -14.67
CA LEU A 43 -6.29 0.88 -14.38
C LEU A 43 -7.10 -0.18 -15.12
N ASP A 44 -8.35 0.11 -15.42
CA ASP A 44 -9.21 -0.76 -16.22
C ASP A 44 -8.88 -0.65 -17.71
N PHE A 45 -8.59 0.57 -18.19
CA PHE A 45 -8.06 0.80 -19.54
C PHE A 45 -6.74 0.07 -19.80
N LEU A 46 -5.80 0.11 -18.85
CA LEU A 46 -4.56 -0.66 -18.94
C LEU A 46 -4.83 -2.17 -18.99
N GLY A 47 -5.88 -2.64 -18.31
CA GLY A 47 -6.21 -4.06 -18.26
C GLY A 47 -6.82 -4.65 -19.51
N GLN A 48 -7.35 -3.79 -20.36
CA GLN A 48 -7.76 -4.17 -21.71
C GLN A 48 -6.55 -4.28 -22.65
N GLN A 49 -5.33 -3.96 -22.19
CA GLN A 49 -4.12 -3.85 -23.02
C GLN A 49 -2.88 -4.54 -22.38
N PRO A 50 -2.93 -5.85 -22.12
CA PRO A 50 -1.92 -6.58 -21.36
C PRO A 50 -0.51 -6.55 -21.98
N GLU A 51 -0.40 -6.41 -23.31
CA GLU A 51 0.89 -6.35 -24.00
C GLU A 51 1.51 -4.94 -24.04
N SER A 52 0.72 -3.89 -23.76
CA SER A 52 1.14 -2.48 -23.82
C SER A 52 1.47 -1.91 -22.44
N ALA A 53 0.95 -2.52 -21.37
CA ALA A 53 1.22 -2.12 -20.00
C ALA A 53 2.42 -2.89 -19.42
N GLN A 54 3.65 -2.59 -19.89
CA GLN A 54 4.89 -3.19 -19.36
C GLN A 54 5.81 -2.17 -18.67
N PHE A 55 5.34 -1.52 -17.62
CA PHE A 55 6.24 -0.83 -16.68
C PHE A 55 7.15 -1.85 -15.99
N THR A 56 8.46 -1.68 -16.17
CA THR A 56 9.45 -2.49 -15.46
C THR A 56 9.50 -2.07 -13.99
N THR A 57 9.43 -3.06 -13.09
CA THR A 57 9.50 -2.81 -11.65
C THR A 57 10.83 -2.15 -11.31
N SER A 58 10.77 -1.07 -10.54
CA SER A 58 11.98 -0.39 -10.09
C SER A 58 12.88 -1.34 -9.31
N PRO A 59 14.21 -1.35 -9.54
CA PRO A 59 15.15 -2.05 -8.66
C PRO A 59 15.13 -1.47 -7.22
N LYS A 60 14.47 -0.32 -7.03
CA LYS A 60 14.26 0.32 -5.73
C LYS A 60 12.91 -0.01 -5.09
N ALA A 61 12.12 -0.92 -5.67
CA ALA A 61 10.90 -1.42 -5.04
C ALA A 61 11.23 -2.04 -3.65
N SER A 62 10.39 -1.73 -2.67
CA SER A 62 10.39 -2.35 -1.35
C SER A 62 9.53 -3.60 -1.36
N ILE A 63 9.82 -4.52 -0.46
CA ILE A 63 9.05 -5.72 -0.17
C ILE A 63 8.56 -5.63 1.26
N SER A 64 7.30 -6.00 1.50
CA SER A 64 6.74 -6.09 2.84
C SER A 64 6.00 -7.40 3.07
N PHE A 65 6.07 -7.91 4.30
CA PHE A 65 5.40 -9.13 4.75
C PHE A 65 5.21 -9.08 6.27
N ALA A 66 4.44 -10.01 6.84
CA ALA A 66 4.22 -10.08 8.28
C ALA A 66 4.90 -11.32 8.89
N ARG A 67 5.31 -11.21 10.16
CA ARG A 67 5.84 -12.32 10.97
C ARG A 67 5.28 -12.26 12.39
N LEU A 68 5.35 -13.37 13.11
CA LEU A 68 5.02 -13.39 14.53
C LEU A 68 6.00 -12.55 15.33
N ARG A 69 5.49 -11.87 16.37
CA ARG A 69 6.31 -11.17 17.34
C ARG A 69 6.95 -12.19 18.30
N GLU A 70 8.26 -12.12 18.45
CA GLU A 70 9.06 -13.07 19.26
C GLU A 70 8.80 -12.94 20.77
N ASP A 71 8.39 -11.74 21.23
CA ASP A 71 8.06 -11.50 22.64
C ASP A 71 6.77 -10.66 22.71
N PRO A 72 5.61 -11.24 23.07
CA PRO A 72 4.49 -10.45 23.48
C PRO A 72 4.84 -9.89 24.86
N GLY A 73 5.46 -8.71 24.90
CA GLY A 73 5.99 -8.10 26.12
C GLY A 73 5.07 -8.26 27.34
N LYS A 74 5.69 -8.31 28.52
CA LYS A 74 5.14 -8.54 29.88
C LYS A 74 3.94 -7.67 30.30
N ASP A 75 3.32 -6.92 29.40
CA ASP A 75 2.26 -5.94 29.65
C ASP A 75 0.84 -6.52 29.58
N GLU A 76 0.67 -7.83 29.37
CA GLU A 76 -0.64 -8.50 29.46
C GLU A 76 -0.68 -9.59 30.54
N GLU A 77 -0.63 -9.17 31.80
CA GLU A 77 -0.99 -10.00 32.97
C GLU A 77 -2.51 -10.22 33.12
N ASN A 78 -3.36 -9.74 32.21
CA ASN A 78 -4.79 -10.07 32.21
C ASN A 78 -5.09 -11.26 31.28
N ARG A 79 -4.84 -12.45 31.83
CA ARG A 79 -5.21 -13.75 31.26
C ARG A 79 -6.73 -13.97 31.23
N GLU A 80 -7.40 -13.31 30.29
CA GLU A 80 -8.61 -13.83 29.64
C GLU A 80 -8.44 -13.87 28.12
N ASN A 81 -7.19 -14.02 27.65
CA ASN A 81 -6.86 -14.34 26.26
C ASN A 81 -7.39 -15.74 25.93
N SER A 82 -8.66 -15.82 25.52
CA SER A 82 -9.16 -16.95 24.73
C SER A 82 -8.14 -17.18 23.60
N ALA A 83 -7.59 -18.40 23.53
CA ALA A 83 -6.49 -18.70 22.62
C ALA A 83 -6.81 -18.18 21.20
N LEU A 84 -5.93 -17.34 20.65
CA LEU A 84 -6.10 -16.85 19.29
C LEU A 84 -6.12 -18.03 18.35
N ASP A 85 -7.04 -17.98 17.39
CA ASP A 85 -7.13 -19.00 16.35
C ASP A 85 -5.82 -18.97 15.53
N ALA A 86 -5.08 -20.08 15.58
CA ALA A 86 -3.81 -20.25 14.89
C ALA A 86 -3.97 -20.18 13.37
N SER A 87 -5.12 -20.61 12.82
CA SER A 87 -5.39 -20.56 11.38
C SER A 87 -5.57 -19.13 10.89
N ILE A 88 -6.30 -18.31 11.66
CA ILE A 88 -6.43 -16.88 11.38
C ILE A 88 -5.05 -16.23 11.45
N LEU A 89 -4.32 -16.46 12.54
CA LEU A 89 -2.99 -15.87 12.73
C LEU A 89 -2.04 -16.24 11.58
N GLN A 90 -2.02 -17.50 11.15
CA GLN A 90 -1.24 -17.96 10.01
C GLN A 90 -1.61 -17.22 8.72
N SER A 91 -2.91 -17.03 8.45
CA SER A 91 -3.37 -16.31 7.25
C SER A 91 -2.91 -14.85 7.20
N LEU A 92 -2.72 -14.19 8.36
CA LEU A 92 -2.21 -12.81 8.42
C LEU A 92 -0.74 -12.73 7.96
N LEU A 93 0.04 -13.78 8.25
CA LEU A 93 1.46 -13.87 7.89
C LEU A 93 1.67 -14.14 6.40
N GLU A 94 0.68 -14.75 5.75
CA GLU A 94 0.74 -15.12 4.35
C GLU A 94 0.75 -13.92 3.41
N GLY A 95 1.46 -14.08 2.29
CA GLY A 95 1.53 -13.10 1.22
C GLY A 95 2.55 -12.00 1.46
N ARG A 96 3.15 -11.55 0.36
CA ARG A 96 4.10 -10.45 0.31
C ARG A 96 3.55 -9.35 -0.58
N THR A 97 3.84 -8.12 -0.25
CA THR A 97 3.56 -6.95 -1.08
C THR A 97 4.86 -6.36 -1.60
N ARG A 98 4.77 -5.63 -2.72
CA ARG A 98 5.92 -5.01 -3.38
C ARG A 98 5.55 -3.59 -3.79
N SER A 99 6.41 -2.63 -3.48
CA SER A 99 6.14 -1.26 -3.86
C SER A 99 6.44 -0.99 -5.31
N GLY A 100 5.77 0.03 -5.83
CA GLY A 100 5.79 0.31 -7.25
C GLY A 100 4.90 -0.68 -7.98
N PHE A 101 4.07 -0.12 -8.85
CA PHE A 101 3.23 -0.90 -9.71
C PHE A 101 4.09 -1.40 -10.86
N GLY A 102 4.31 -2.71 -10.93
CA GLY A 102 4.66 -3.39 -12.17
C GLY A 102 3.47 -3.30 -13.11
N ALA A 103 3.22 -2.10 -13.63
CA ALA A 103 2.44 -1.80 -14.82
C ALA A 103 0.95 -2.02 -14.87
N PHE A 104 0.47 -3.11 -14.29
CA PHE A 104 -0.88 -3.66 -14.43
C PHE A 104 -0.93 -5.05 -13.78
N GLY A 105 0.23 -5.70 -13.62
CA GLY A 105 0.38 -7.05 -13.11
C GLY A 105 0.86 -7.11 -11.67
N THR A 106 0.41 -8.16 -10.99
CA THR A 106 1.02 -8.63 -9.76
C THR A 106 2.13 -9.61 -10.15
N GLU A 107 3.37 -9.33 -9.75
CA GLU A 107 4.47 -10.26 -9.96
C GLU A 107 4.19 -11.59 -9.23
N ALA A 108 4.59 -12.71 -9.84
CA ALA A 108 4.41 -14.02 -9.25
C ALA A 108 5.02 -14.07 -7.83
N GLY A 109 4.27 -14.62 -6.87
CA GLY A 109 4.68 -14.67 -5.47
C GLY A 109 4.31 -13.45 -4.61
N PHE A 110 3.67 -12.43 -5.20
CA PHE A 110 3.12 -11.28 -4.48
C PHE A 110 1.59 -11.26 -4.47
N LEU A 111 1.01 -10.56 -3.50
CA LEU A 111 -0.43 -10.34 -3.39
C LEU A 111 -0.94 -9.40 -4.50
N ALA A 112 -2.24 -9.38 -4.75
CA ALA A 112 -2.86 -8.55 -5.81
C ALA A 112 -2.62 -7.03 -5.61
N GLN A 113 -1.51 -6.49 -6.14
CA GLN A 113 -1.04 -5.13 -5.83
C GLN A 113 -2.01 -4.05 -6.35
N LYS A 114 -2.72 -4.32 -7.47
CA LYS A 114 -3.77 -3.42 -7.97
C LYS A 114 -4.88 -3.21 -6.97
N ARG A 115 -5.44 -4.32 -6.53
CA ARG A 115 -6.52 -4.32 -5.55
C ARG A 115 -6.07 -3.66 -4.25
N LEU A 116 -4.88 -4.00 -3.75
CA LEU A 116 -4.36 -3.46 -2.50
C LEU A 116 -4.02 -1.97 -2.57
N SER A 117 -3.47 -1.49 -3.68
CA SER A 117 -3.19 -0.05 -3.86
C SER A 117 -4.49 0.76 -3.90
N LEU A 118 -5.54 0.25 -4.54
CA LEU A 118 -6.87 0.88 -4.51
C LEU A 118 -7.49 0.80 -3.11
N ALA A 119 -7.33 -0.32 -2.40
CA ALA A 119 -7.78 -0.41 -1.00
C ALA A 119 -7.10 0.64 -0.10
N VAL A 120 -5.80 0.89 -0.31
CA VAL A 120 -5.09 1.99 0.37
C VAL A 120 -5.69 3.34 -0.01
N ALA A 121 -5.96 3.57 -1.29
CA ALA A 121 -6.54 4.81 -1.79
C ALA A 121 -7.90 5.11 -1.15
N HIS A 122 -8.80 4.12 -1.12
CA HIS A 122 -10.12 4.23 -0.50
C HIS A 122 -10.05 4.42 1.02
N ALA A 123 -9.08 3.81 1.69
CA ALA A 123 -8.94 3.92 3.13
C ALA A 123 -8.43 5.29 3.61
N VAL A 124 -7.83 6.11 2.75
CA VAL A 124 -7.12 7.34 3.16
C VAL A 124 -8.03 8.33 3.87
N GLU A 125 -9.21 8.60 3.32
CA GLU A 125 -10.16 9.54 3.93
C GLU A 125 -10.70 9.00 5.24
N ASP A 126 -11.06 7.71 5.28
CA ASP A 126 -11.60 7.04 6.47
C ASP A 126 -10.63 7.12 7.67
N ILE A 127 -9.34 6.89 7.42
CA ILE A 127 -8.32 6.94 8.47
C ILE A 127 -7.84 8.36 8.78
N GLY A 128 -8.32 9.37 8.03
CA GLY A 128 -7.90 10.77 8.18
C GLY A 128 -6.43 11.01 7.81
N HIS A 129 -5.89 10.25 6.86
CA HIS A 129 -4.51 10.46 6.38
C HIS A 129 -4.48 11.59 5.36
N VAL A 130 -3.47 12.46 5.48
CA VAL A 130 -3.20 13.53 4.50
C VAL A 130 -1.82 13.31 3.92
N TYR A 131 -1.73 13.23 2.60
CA TYR A 131 -0.47 12.92 1.92
C TYR A 131 0.62 13.95 2.23
N VAL A 132 1.81 13.45 2.51
CA VAL A 132 2.98 14.32 2.70
C VAL A 132 3.52 14.69 1.32
N VAL A 133 3.28 15.94 0.93
CA VAL A 133 3.82 16.49 -0.31
C VAL A 133 5.34 16.51 -0.25
N GLU A 134 6.00 15.94 -1.26
CA GLU A 134 7.46 15.89 -1.33
C GLU A 134 8.04 17.31 -1.33
N ARG A 135 9.01 17.55 -0.43
CA ARG A 135 9.79 18.79 -0.40
C ARG A 135 11.05 18.61 -1.22
N ASN A 136 11.47 19.65 -1.93
CA ASN A 136 12.74 19.62 -2.64
C ASN A 136 13.93 19.66 -1.65
N LYS A 137 15.17 19.54 -2.15
CA LYS A 137 16.40 19.59 -1.32
C LYS A 137 16.56 20.89 -0.51
N ARG A 138 15.78 21.93 -0.81
CA ARG A 138 15.75 23.22 -0.10
C ARG A 138 14.61 23.32 0.91
N GLY A 139 13.83 22.24 1.10
CA GLY A 139 12.69 22.20 2.01
C GLY A 139 11.40 22.84 1.46
N GLU A 140 11.37 23.26 0.20
CA GLU A 140 10.20 23.88 -0.42
C GLU A 140 9.22 22.79 -0.88
N ALA A 141 7.94 22.95 -0.56
CA ALA A 141 6.90 22.06 -1.05
C ALA A 141 6.83 22.16 -2.58
N ARG A 142 6.97 21.03 -3.28
CA ARG A 142 6.71 21.00 -4.71
C ARG A 142 5.22 20.74 -4.94
N PRO A 143 4.56 21.46 -5.87
CA PRO A 143 3.23 21.07 -6.27
C PRO A 143 3.27 19.61 -6.74
N PRO A 144 2.25 18.79 -6.40
CA PRO A 144 2.19 17.43 -6.88
C PRO A 144 2.20 17.43 -8.43
N VAL A 145 3.00 16.56 -9.03
CA VAL A 145 3.15 16.48 -10.48
C VAL A 145 2.66 15.12 -10.95
N LEU A 146 1.75 15.13 -11.93
CA LEU A 146 1.40 13.94 -12.71
C LEU A 146 2.63 13.54 -13.51
N ASN A 147 3.39 12.56 -13.01
CA ASN A 147 4.51 12.04 -13.76
C ASN A 147 4.06 10.82 -14.59
N SER A 148 4.80 10.54 -15.65
CA SER A 148 4.45 9.53 -16.64
C SER A 148 4.80 8.09 -16.22
N ARG A 149 5.39 7.88 -15.03
CA ARG A 149 5.93 6.58 -14.60
C ARG A 149 5.45 6.11 -13.24
N SER A 150 4.74 6.94 -12.49
CA SER A 150 4.46 6.69 -11.09
C SER A 150 2.97 6.79 -10.85
N PHE A 151 2.38 5.65 -11.12
CA PHE A 151 1.27 5.11 -10.36
C PHE A 151 1.24 5.69 -8.93
N PHE A 152 0.19 6.45 -8.61
CA PHE A 152 -0.06 7.19 -7.36
C PHE A 152 0.93 6.84 -6.25
N PHE A 153 2.00 7.62 -6.16
CA PHE A 153 3.16 7.35 -5.32
C PHE A 153 2.77 6.99 -3.88
N TYR A 154 1.72 7.61 -3.37
CA TYR A 154 1.31 7.46 -1.99
C TYR A 154 0.59 6.15 -1.68
N TRP A 155 0.05 5.43 -2.67
CA TRP A 155 -0.82 4.26 -2.42
C TRP A 155 -0.09 2.94 -2.64
N CYS A 156 0.89 2.94 -3.53
CA CYS A 156 1.58 1.72 -3.97
C CYS A 156 2.76 1.33 -3.07
N HIS A 157 2.88 1.87 -1.86
CA HIS A 157 3.95 1.48 -0.92
C HIS A 157 3.61 0.14 -0.25
N ALA A 158 4.59 -0.76 -0.19
CA ALA A 158 4.39 -2.18 0.14
C ALA A 158 3.74 -2.37 1.53
N GLU A 159 4.21 -1.60 2.51
CA GLU A 159 3.75 -1.62 3.89
C GLU A 159 2.29 -1.20 4.03
N LYS A 160 1.84 -0.18 3.29
CA LYS A 160 0.44 0.26 3.28
C LYS A 160 -0.46 -0.82 2.71
N GLN A 161 -0.02 -1.41 1.60
CA GLN A 161 -0.71 -2.54 0.99
C GLN A 161 -0.78 -3.74 1.94
N LYS A 162 0.28 -4.02 2.71
CA LYS A 162 0.27 -5.12 3.69
C LYS A 162 -0.65 -4.82 4.88
N LEU A 163 -0.75 -3.57 5.33
CA LEU A 163 -1.74 -3.15 6.32
C LEU A 163 -3.18 -3.40 5.83
N MET A 164 -3.48 -3.07 4.58
CA MET A 164 -4.81 -3.34 4.00
C MET A 164 -5.11 -4.84 3.89
N ASP A 165 -4.14 -5.64 3.43
CA ASP A 165 -4.27 -7.11 3.37
C ASP A 165 -4.67 -7.70 4.73
N ILE A 166 -3.98 -7.30 5.80
CA ILE A 166 -4.27 -7.79 7.15
C ILE A 166 -5.63 -7.28 7.65
N ARG A 167 -5.95 -6.00 7.42
CA ARG A 167 -7.25 -5.41 7.79
C ARG A 167 -8.41 -6.19 7.18
N GLU A 168 -8.34 -6.46 5.88
CA GLU A 168 -9.38 -7.17 5.14
C GLU A 168 -9.54 -8.61 5.63
N LYS A 169 -8.41 -9.31 5.84
CA LYS A 169 -8.41 -10.68 6.41
C LYS A 169 -9.07 -10.73 7.77
N LEU A 170 -8.79 -9.75 8.64
CA LEU A 170 -9.41 -9.64 9.97
C LEU A 170 -10.88 -9.23 9.91
N ALA A 171 -11.24 -8.32 9.00
CA ALA A 171 -12.63 -7.91 8.78
C ALA A 171 -13.50 -9.07 8.27
N ALA A 172 -12.94 -9.97 7.46
CA ALA A 172 -13.65 -11.14 6.94
C ALA A 172 -14.01 -12.19 8.01
N GLN A 173 -13.45 -12.10 9.23
CA GLN A 173 -13.70 -13.08 10.30
C GLN A 173 -14.94 -12.76 11.15
N ASP A 174 -15.67 -11.69 10.85
CA ASP A 174 -16.86 -11.21 11.60
C ASP A 174 -16.65 -11.19 13.13
N MET A 175 -15.45 -10.80 13.56
CA MET A 175 -15.07 -10.83 14.97
C MET A 175 -15.15 -9.43 15.61
N PRO A 176 -15.44 -9.33 16.92
CA PRO A 176 -15.44 -8.06 17.63
C PRO A 176 -14.11 -7.32 17.50
N SER A 177 -14.16 -5.99 17.45
CA SER A 177 -12.97 -5.13 17.32
C SER A 177 -11.91 -5.45 18.38
N GLU A 178 -12.32 -5.78 19.61
CA GLU A 178 -11.39 -6.14 20.69
C GLU A 178 -10.56 -7.36 20.36
N ARG A 179 -11.18 -8.39 19.77
CA ARG A 179 -10.48 -9.58 19.32
C ARG A 179 -9.56 -9.27 18.13
N ARG A 180 -9.96 -8.41 17.19
CA ARG A 180 -9.07 -7.97 16.09
C ARG A 180 -7.79 -7.30 16.61
N ARG A 181 -7.87 -6.49 17.68
CA ARG A 181 -6.71 -5.84 18.29
C ARG A 181 -5.67 -6.84 18.80
N THR A 182 -6.13 -7.93 19.42
CA THR A 182 -5.22 -8.97 19.92
C THR A 182 -4.43 -9.66 18.80
N TYR A 183 -4.99 -9.80 17.58
CA TYR A 183 -4.24 -10.29 16.42
C TYR A 183 -3.18 -9.30 15.94
N TRP A 184 -3.51 -8.01 15.84
CA TRP A 184 -2.55 -6.96 15.47
C TRP A 184 -1.34 -6.92 16.41
N GLN A 185 -1.55 -7.12 17.71
CA GLN A 185 -0.49 -7.14 18.70
C GLN A 185 0.42 -8.38 18.61
N ARG A 186 0.01 -9.45 17.92
CA ARG A 186 0.82 -10.67 17.75
C ARG A 186 1.73 -10.67 16.53
N ILE A 187 1.57 -9.71 15.64
CA ILE A 187 2.32 -9.64 14.40
C ILE A 187 3.18 -8.38 14.34
N VAL A 188 4.25 -8.47 13.56
CA VAL A 188 5.06 -7.33 13.13
C VAL A 188 5.16 -7.36 11.61
N ILE A 189 4.90 -6.22 10.98
CA ILE A 189 5.07 -6.04 9.53
C ILE A 189 6.52 -5.68 9.27
N PHE A 190 7.21 -6.45 8.46
CA PHE A 190 8.56 -6.16 7.99
C PHE A 190 8.51 -5.39 6.68
N VAL A 191 9.43 -4.44 6.50
CA VAL A 191 9.70 -3.71 5.26
C VAL A 191 11.21 -3.71 5.02
N ASP A 192 11.64 -4.06 3.82
CA ASP A 192 13.08 -4.18 3.50
C ASP A 192 13.78 -2.83 3.23
N ARG A 193 13.04 -1.72 3.28
CA ARG A 193 13.52 -0.35 3.08
C ARG A 193 13.00 0.58 4.17
N ALA A 194 13.76 1.63 4.46
CA ALA A 194 13.35 2.66 5.42
C ALA A 194 12.00 3.27 5.01
N MET A 195 11.07 3.36 5.97
CA MET A 195 9.77 3.97 5.72
C MET A 195 9.92 5.47 5.47
N CYS A 196 9.25 5.98 4.43
CA CYS A 196 9.17 7.43 4.23
C CYS A 196 8.18 8.06 5.23
N GLU A 197 8.29 9.38 5.41
CA GLU A 197 7.42 10.16 6.31
C GLU A 197 5.93 9.96 6.01
N ASP A 198 5.54 9.84 4.73
CA ASP A 198 4.15 9.58 4.34
C ASP A 198 3.64 8.20 4.81
N CYS A 199 4.49 7.17 4.78
CA CYS A 199 4.14 5.85 5.28
C CYS A 199 4.08 5.79 6.81
N ILE A 200 4.97 6.51 7.48
CA ILE A 200 4.96 6.65 8.95
C ILE A 200 3.65 7.31 9.39
N ARG A 201 3.25 8.41 8.75
CA ARG A 201 1.97 9.08 9.05
C ARG A 201 0.76 8.23 8.72
N PHE A 202 0.80 7.52 7.59
CA PHE A 202 -0.27 6.60 7.24
C PHE A 202 -0.45 5.51 8.30
N ALA A 203 0.65 4.89 8.76
CA ALA A 203 0.60 3.87 9.80
C ALA A 203 0.09 4.42 11.14
N GLU A 204 0.46 5.65 11.49
CA GLU A 204 -0.05 6.36 12.67
C GLU A 204 -1.57 6.59 12.58
N CYS A 205 -2.06 7.18 11.48
CA CYS A 205 -3.49 7.39 11.23
C CYS A 205 -4.26 6.06 11.24
N PHE A 206 -3.72 5.05 10.57
CA PHE A 206 -4.30 3.72 10.48
C PHE A 206 -4.41 3.05 11.85
N ALA A 207 -3.36 3.10 12.67
CA ALA A 207 -3.37 2.50 14.01
C ALA A 207 -4.39 3.18 14.95
N ARG A 208 -4.53 4.52 14.85
CA ARG A 208 -5.55 5.28 15.59
C ARG A 208 -6.96 4.91 15.14
N PHE A 209 -7.18 4.81 13.84
CA PHE A 209 -8.47 4.41 13.26
C PHE A 209 -8.88 3.01 13.72
N GLU A 210 -7.96 2.04 13.64
CA GLU A 210 -8.17 0.66 14.11
C GLU A 210 -8.16 0.53 15.65
N LYS A 211 -7.81 1.61 16.37
CA LYS A 211 -7.69 1.67 17.84
C LYS A 211 -6.81 0.55 18.40
N THR A 212 -5.69 0.28 17.73
CA THR A 212 -4.79 -0.84 18.03
C THR A 212 -3.33 -0.42 18.01
N LEU A 213 -2.46 -1.26 18.60
CA LEU A 213 -1.01 -1.14 18.41
C LEU A 213 -0.59 -1.91 17.17
N ILE A 214 0.21 -1.25 16.32
CA ILE A 214 0.75 -1.81 15.08
C ILE A 214 2.26 -1.71 15.14
N TYR A 215 2.92 -2.84 14.88
CA TYR A 215 4.36 -2.95 14.88
C TYR A 215 4.83 -3.06 13.44
N ILE A 216 5.71 -2.13 13.03
CA ILE A 216 6.35 -2.18 11.72
C ILE A 216 7.85 -2.08 11.90
N GLN A 217 8.59 -3.04 11.35
CA GLN A 217 10.04 -3.05 11.34
C GLN A 217 10.55 -2.69 9.97
N ASP A 218 11.41 -1.68 9.91
CA ASP A 218 12.22 -1.33 8.75
C ASP A 218 13.71 -1.50 9.07
N PRO A 219 14.65 -1.24 8.13
CA PRO A 219 16.08 -1.36 8.40
C PRO A 219 16.63 -0.41 9.48
N GLU A 220 15.90 0.65 9.83
CA GLU A 220 16.34 1.63 10.82
C GLU A 220 15.90 1.23 12.22
N SER A 221 14.67 0.71 12.38
CA SER A 221 14.11 0.41 13.70
C SER A 221 12.82 -0.42 13.65
N VAL A 222 12.41 -0.90 14.83
CA VAL A 222 11.02 -1.33 15.07
C VAL A 222 10.22 -0.10 15.52
N ARG A 223 9.22 0.26 14.72
CA ARG A 223 8.28 1.36 14.98
C ARG A 223 6.98 0.80 15.55
N VAL A 224 6.39 1.53 16.50
CA VAL A 224 5.11 1.20 17.13
C VAL A 224 4.14 2.35 16.89
N PHE A 225 2.94 2.03 16.41
CA PHE A 225 1.88 2.99 16.07
C PHE A 225 0.57 2.65 16.81
N PRO A 226 -0.21 3.63 17.30
CA PRO A 226 0.21 5.02 17.45
C PRO A 226 1.41 5.12 18.39
N ASN A 227 2.25 6.13 18.18
CA ASN A 227 3.42 6.35 19.02
C ASN A 227 2.96 6.56 20.49
N PRO A 228 3.40 5.75 21.47
CA PRO A 228 2.93 5.82 22.86
C PRO A 228 3.45 7.03 23.66
N LYS A 229 3.81 8.12 22.97
CA LYS A 229 4.32 9.36 23.59
C LYS A 229 3.21 10.22 24.17
#